data_AF-A0A3M2C480-F1
#
_entry.id   AF-A0A3M2C480-F1
#
_cell.length_a   1.000
_cell.length_b   1.000
_cell.length_c   1.000
_cell.angle_alpha   90.00
_cell.angle_beta   90.00
_cell.angle_gamma   90.00
#
_symmetry.space_group_name_H-M   'P 1'
#
loop_
_entity.id
_entity.type
_entity.pdbx_description
1 polymer ?
#
loop_
_entity_poly.entity_id
_entity_poly.type
_entity_poly.pdbx_seq_one_letter_code
_entity_poly.pdbx_strand_id
1 'polypeptide(L)'
;MKLATPYPAAAGALLCAVLAAGCVSTRSAMPGSTEDRARAVTVRIDNRHTSASSLTIYLVPEGSRDHIRLGTVRLAELREFKFGRQLRTTRWQLLARETGGQEFRSDLFVLQPGDRVEWRIGRRSVWVNPGDAGG
;
A
#
# COMPACT_ATOMS: atom_id res chain seq x y z
N MET A 1 -44.88 -68.36 -23.19
CA MET A 1 -43.64 -67.57 -23.39
C MET A 1 -43.88 -66.12 -23.03
N LYS A 2 -43.28 -65.63 -21.93
CA LYS A 2 -42.74 -64.27 -21.76
C LYS A 2 -41.99 -64.20 -20.43
N LEU A 3 -40.81 -63.59 -20.47
CA LEU A 3 -39.75 -63.61 -19.47
C LEU A 3 -40.02 -62.70 -18.26
N ALA A 4 -39.40 -63.08 -17.14
CA ALA A 4 -39.23 -62.30 -15.94
C ALA A 4 -38.22 -61.14 -16.12
N THR A 5 -38.42 -60.05 -15.38
CA THR A 5 -37.31 -59.18 -14.92
C THR A 5 -37.63 -58.57 -13.54
N PRO A 6 -36.69 -58.60 -12.59
CA PRO A 6 -36.84 -58.07 -11.23
C PRO A 6 -36.53 -56.57 -11.13
N TYR A 7 -37.20 -55.91 -10.17
CA TYR A 7 -36.94 -54.53 -9.72
C TYR A 7 -35.60 -54.46 -8.95
N PRO A 8 -34.67 -53.54 -9.29
CA PRO A 8 -33.48 -53.31 -8.49
C PRO A 8 -33.77 -52.47 -7.23
N ALA A 9 -33.13 -52.91 -6.15
CA ALA A 9 -33.13 -52.32 -4.83
C ALA A 9 -32.44 -50.94 -4.79
N ALA A 10 -32.85 -50.14 -3.81
CA ALA A 10 -32.32 -48.85 -3.45
C ALA A 10 -30.80 -48.88 -3.19
N ALA A 11 -30.06 -48.07 -3.93
CA ALA A 11 -28.71 -47.63 -3.58
C ALA A 11 -28.44 -46.32 -4.34
N GLY A 12 -28.07 -45.26 -3.63
CA GLY A 12 -27.74 -43.99 -4.27
C GLY A 12 -27.50 -42.89 -3.27
N ALA A 13 -26.35 -42.97 -2.60
CA ALA A 13 -25.91 -42.08 -1.55
C ALA A 13 -25.95 -40.60 -1.97
N LEU A 14 -26.46 -39.77 -1.06
CA LEU A 14 -26.32 -38.32 -1.07
C LEU A 14 -24.86 -37.92 -0.90
N LEU A 15 -24.41 -37.04 -1.81
CA LEU A 15 -23.59 -35.83 -1.65
C LEU A 15 -22.38 -35.75 -0.69
N CYS A 16 -21.42 -34.94 -1.16
CA CYS A 16 -20.27 -34.30 -0.51
C CYS A 16 -18.95 -35.10 -0.60
N ALA A 17 -17.79 -34.53 -0.90
CA ALA A 17 -17.40 -33.17 -1.26
C ALA A 17 -15.91 -33.16 -1.70
N VAL A 18 -15.50 -32.04 -2.30
CA VAL A 18 -14.13 -31.51 -2.42
C VAL A 18 -13.18 -32.21 -3.39
N LEU A 19 -13.29 -31.86 -4.67
CA LEU A 19 -12.15 -31.88 -5.59
C LEU A 19 -11.27 -30.66 -5.30
N ALA A 20 -10.13 -30.92 -4.65
CA ALA A 20 -9.03 -29.99 -4.52
C ALA A 20 -8.36 -29.76 -5.88
N ALA A 21 -8.94 -28.89 -6.71
CA ALA A 21 -8.23 -28.27 -7.81
C ALA A 21 -7.68 -26.93 -7.31
N GLY A 22 -6.58 -27.01 -6.55
CA GLY A 22 -5.77 -25.85 -6.23
C GLY A 22 -5.22 -25.29 -7.54
N CYS A 23 -5.79 -24.16 -7.98
CA CYS A 23 -5.20 -23.30 -8.99
C CYS A 23 -3.82 -22.85 -8.49
N VAL A 24 -2.76 -23.57 -8.86
CA VAL A 24 -1.38 -23.09 -8.76
C VAL A 24 -1.24 -22.01 -9.83
N SER A 25 -1.67 -20.80 -9.48
CA SER A 25 -1.22 -19.59 -10.15
C SER A 25 0.21 -19.36 -9.68
N THR A 26 1.15 -19.90 -10.44
CA THR A 26 2.58 -19.58 -10.37
C THR A 26 2.75 -18.10 -10.75
N ARG A 27 2.41 -17.18 -9.85
CA ARG A 27 2.96 -15.83 -9.93
C ARG A 27 4.39 -15.94 -9.44
N SER A 28 5.32 -15.89 -10.40
CA SER A 28 6.72 -15.55 -10.20
C SER A 28 6.84 -14.39 -9.23
N ALA A 29 6.97 -14.69 -7.95
CA ALA A 29 7.52 -13.76 -6.99
C ALA A 29 9.02 -13.83 -7.18
N MET A 30 9.54 -12.97 -8.07
CA MET A 30 10.95 -12.58 -7.99
C MET A 30 11.18 -12.12 -6.54
N PRO A 31 12.16 -12.69 -5.82
CA PRO A 31 12.56 -12.18 -4.53
C PRO A 31 13.27 -10.85 -4.76
N GLY A 32 12.49 -9.76 -4.80
CA GLY A 32 13.01 -8.45 -4.44
C GLY A 32 13.45 -8.55 -2.99
N SER A 33 14.76 -8.61 -2.79
CA SER A 33 15.46 -8.91 -1.55
C SER A 33 14.76 -8.36 -0.32
N THR A 34 14.54 -9.23 0.67
CA THR A 34 13.98 -8.89 1.99
C THR A 34 14.72 -7.72 2.66
N GLU A 35 16.01 -7.51 2.33
CA GLU A 35 16.81 -6.35 2.75
C GLU A 35 16.37 -5.01 2.17
N ASP A 36 15.90 -4.95 0.91
CA ASP A 36 15.47 -3.70 0.28
C ASP A 36 14.20 -3.15 0.97
N ARG A 37 13.37 -4.07 1.47
CA ARG A 37 12.18 -3.76 2.27
C ARG A 37 12.52 -3.28 3.68
N ALA A 38 13.68 -3.64 4.24
CA ALA A 38 14.11 -3.21 5.58
C ALA A 38 14.59 -1.76 5.60
N ARG A 39 15.02 -1.21 4.45
CA ARG A 39 15.49 0.18 4.33
C ARG A 39 14.44 1.15 3.79
N ALA A 40 13.29 0.65 3.36
CA ALA A 40 12.24 1.48 2.78
C ALA A 40 11.53 2.32 3.86
N VAL A 41 11.38 3.61 3.58
CA VAL A 41 10.54 4.52 4.36
C VAL A 41 9.08 4.18 4.10
N THR A 42 8.26 4.20 5.15
CA THR A 42 6.81 4.13 5.01
C THR A 42 6.20 5.49 5.28
N VAL A 43 5.37 6.00 4.36
CA VAL A 43 4.68 7.30 4.50
C VAL A 43 3.18 7.05 4.53
N ARG A 44 2.54 7.35 5.66
CA ARG A 44 1.10 7.25 5.89
C ARG A 44 0.44 8.62 5.77
N ILE A 45 -0.53 8.73 4.87
CA ILE A 45 -1.25 9.97 4.56
C ILE A 45 -2.72 9.83 4.93
N ASP A 46 -3.21 10.72 5.78
CA ASP A 46 -4.63 10.81 6.18
C ASP A 46 -5.31 11.99 5.46
N ASN A 47 -6.21 11.69 4.52
CA ASN A 47 -6.94 12.68 3.73
C ASN A 47 -8.40 12.87 4.16
N ARG A 48 -8.64 13.13 5.45
CA ARG A 48 -10.00 13.39 5.99
C ARG A 48 -10.36 14.86 6.16
N HIS A 49 -9.48 15.79 5.80
CA HIS A 49 -9.60 17.22 6.15
C HIS A 49 -9.78 18.17 4.97
N THR A 50 -9.64 17.73 3.73
CA THR A 50 -9.91 18.56 2.55
C THR A 50 -11.19 18.10 1.85
N SER A 51 -11.84 19.01 1.13
CA SER A 51 -12.94 18.73 0.22
C SER A 51 -12.48 18.15 -1.12
N ALA A 52 -11.17 18.12 -1.37
CA ALA A 52 -10.58 17.62 -2.60
C ALA A 52 -10.91 16.14 -2.82
N SER A 53 -11.40 15.81 -4.02
CA SER A 53 -11.71 14.44 -4.41
C SER A 53 -10.47 13.54 -4.47
N SER A 54 -9.32 14.12 -4.82
CA SER A 54 -8.07 13.41 -5.01
C SER A 54 -6.86 14.35 -4.89
N LEU A 55 -5.85 13.90 -4.15
CA LEU A 55 -4.57 14.60 -3.97
C LEU A 55 -3.42 13.74 -4.48
N THR A 56 -2.51 14.33 -5.24
CA THR A 56 -1.24 13.69 -5.57
C THR A 56 -0.21 14.06 -4.52
N ILE A 57 0.43 13.04 -3.94
CA ILE A 57 1.40 13.18 -2.87
C ILE A 57 2.81 13.11 -3.45
N TYR A 58 3.65 14.05 -3.03
CA TYR A 58 5.04 14.18 -3.40
C TYR A 58 5.91 14.26 -2.15
N LEU A 59 7.11 13.71 -2.26
CA LEU A 59 8.20 13.93 -1.34
C LEU A 59 9.21 14.88 -2.00
N VAL A 60 9.54 15.97 -1.32
CA VAL A 60 10.37 17.05 -1.85
C VAL A 60 11.64 17.17 -0.99
N PRO A 61 12.84 16.98 -1.57
CA PRO A 61 14.08 17.18 -0.84
C PRO A 61 14.34 18.68 -0.59
N GLU A 62 14.88 19.03 0.59
CA GLU A 62 15.25 20.42 0.89
C GLU A 62 16.20 20.99 -0.17
N GLY A 63 15.91 22.21 -0.64
CA GLY A 63 16.72 22.90 -1.64
C GLY A 63 16.62 22.37 -3.07
N SER A 64 15.85 21.30 -3.31
CA SER A 64 15.62 20.78 -4.66
C SER A 64 14.31 21.28 -5.26
N ARG A 65 14.29 21.40 -6.60
CA ARG A 65 13.05 21.57 -7.38
C ARG A 65 12.41 20.24 -7.77
N ASP A 66 13.08 19.13 -7.49
CA ASP A 66 12.58 17.80 -7.81
C ASP A 66 11.44 17.41 -6.87
N HIS A 67 10.33 16.95 -7.46
CA HIS A 67 9.21 16.40 -6.72
C HIS A 67 9.11 14.91 -6.99
N ILE A 68 9.33 14.09 -5.96
CA ILE A 68 9.23 12.64 -6.08
C ILE A 68 7.79 12.23 -5.80
N ARG A 69 7.05 11.86 -6.85
CA ARG A 69 5.66 11.40 -6.69
C ARG A 69 5.61 10.08 -5.92
N LEU A 70 4.91 10.06 -4.80
CA LEU A 70 4.62 8.84 -4.03
C LEU A 70 3.37 8.13 -4.55
N GLY A 71 2.33 8.90 -4.89
CA GLY A 71 1.09 8.37 -5.40
C GLY A 71 -0.07 9.33 -5.23
N THR A 72 -1.29 8.80 -5.14
CA THR A 72 -2.52 9.59 -5.07
C THR A 72 -3.41 9.06 -3.94
N VAL A 73 -4.06 9.97 -3.21
CA VAL A 73 -4.95 9.67 -2.08
C VAL A 73 -6.29 10.35 -2.33
N ARG A 74 -7.38 9.59 -2.21
CA ARG A 74 -8.76 10.07 -2.40
C ARG A 74 -9.30 10.71 -1.12
N LEU A 75 -10.43 11.40 -1.25
CA LEU A 75 -11.16 11.93 -0.11
C LEU A 75 -11.48 10.84 0.93
N ALA A 76 -11.31 11.18 2.20
CA ALA A 76 -11.54 10.31 3.37
C ALA A 76 -10.70 9.02 3.40
N GLU A 77 -9.65 8.93 2.59
CA GLU A 77 -8.75 7.79 2.51
C GLU A 77 -7.56 7.95 3.46
N LEU A 78 -7.21 6.86 4.15
CA LEU A 78 -5.92 6.67 4.81
C LEU A 78 -5.09 5.74 3.94
N ARG A 79 -3.93 6.22 3.45
CA ARG A 79 -3.10 5.44 2.53
C ARG A 79 -1.63 5.45 2.92
N GLU A 80 -0.99 4.31 2.76
CA GLU A 80 0.44 4.14 2.98
C GLU A 80 1.19 3.99 1.66
N PHE A 81 2.35 4.63 1.60
CA PHE A 81 3.30 4.56 0.49
C PHE A 81 4.63 4.04 1.00
N LYS A 82 5.29 3.19 0.22
CA LYS A 82 6.64 2.74 0.50
C LYS A 82 7.60 3.43 -0.44
N PHE A 83 8.68 3.98 0.12
CA PHE A 83 9.70 4.69 -0.61
C PHE A 83 11.06 4.08 -0.31
N GLY A 84 11.61 3.35 -1.28
CA GLY A 84 12.89 2.64 -1.16
C GLY A 84 14.04 3.27 -1.94
N ARG A 85 13.89 4.47 -2.53
CA ARG A 85 15.03 5.10 -3.22
C ARG A 85 16.04 5.58 -2.19
N GLN A 86 17.31 5.55 -2.58
CA GLN A 86 18.42 6.01 -1.76
C GLN A 86 18.22 7.48 -1.34
N LEU A 87 18.14 7.72 -0.03
CA LEU A 87 18.01 9.05 0.55
C LEU A 87 19.35 9.77 0.41
N ARG A 88 19.46 10.69 -0.56
CA ARG A 88 20.67 11.51 -0.77
C ARG A 88 20.72 12.75 0.11
N THR A 89 19.59 13.14 0.69
CA THR A 89 19.46 14.25 1.65
C THR A 89 18.78 13.75 2.91
N THR A 90 19.02 14.46 4.01
CA THR A 90 18.44 14.18 5.31
C THR A 90 17.11 14.89 5.53
N ARG A 91 16.91 16.08 4.95
CA ARG A 91 15.70 16.92 5.19
C ARG A 91 14.74 16.89 4.01
N TRP A 92 13.47 16.65 4.32
CA TRP A 92 12.40 16.41 3.36
C TRP A 92 11.13 17.15 3.76
N GLN A 93 10.29 17.42 2.77
CA GLN A 93 8.95 17.98 2.93
C GLN A 93 7.95 17.10 2.20
N LEU A 94 6.75 16.94 2.77
CA LEU A 94 5.60 16.38 2.06
C LEU A 94 4.81 17.50 1.39
N LEU A 95 4.46 17.27 0.14
CA LEU A 95 3.62 18.14 -0.67
C LEU A 95 2.43 17.34 -1.17
N ALA A 96 1.22 17.79 -0.88
CA ALA A 96 0.00 17.29 -1.52
C ALA A 96 -0.52 18.35 -2.49
N ARG A 97 -0.78 17.95 -3.74
CA ARG A 97 -1.33 18.83 -4.77
C ARG A 97 -2.67 18.28 -5.23
N GLU A 98 -3.69 19.12 -5.20
CA GLU A 98 -4.99 18.85 -5.79
C GLU A 98 -4.95 19.06 -7.31
N THR A 99 -5.80 18.35 -8.05
CA THR A 99 -5.99 18.56 -9.50
C THR A 99 -6.37 20.01 -9.85
N GLY A 100 -7.06 20.73 -8.95
CA GLY A 100 -7.42 22.15 -9.10
C GLY A 100 -6.31 23.15 -8.76
N GLY A 101 -5.12 22.69 -8.37
CA GLY A 101 -3.95 23.53 -8.13
C GLY A 101 -3.72 23.97 -6.68
N GLN A 102 -4.63 23.67 -5.75
CA GLN A 102 -4.36 23.88 -4.33
C GLN A 102 -3.23 22.96 -3.85
N GLU A 103 -2.32 23.53 -3.07
CA GLU A 103 -1.19 22.81 -2.49
C GLU A 103 -1.22 22.84 -0.97
N PHE A 104 -0.86 21.72 -0.36
CA PHE A 104 -0.65 21.57 1.07
C PHE A 104 0.77 21.11 1.29
N ARG A 105 1.47 21.77 2.22
CA ARG A 105 2.86 21.47 2.53
C ARG A 105 3.02 21.18 4.01
N SER A 106 3.84 20.20 4.31
CA SER A 106 4.30 19.97 5.67
C SER A 106 5.45 20.90 6.04
N ASP A 107 5.84 20.91 7.31
CA ASP A 107 7.15 21.40 7.73
C ASP A 107 8.24 20.44 7.23
N LEU A 108 9.49 20.91 7.22
CA LEU A 108 10.64 20.08 6.93
C LEU A 108 10.87 19.08 8.07
N PHE A 109 11.14 17.83 7.74
CA PHE A 109 11.46 16.77 8.69
C PHE A 109 12.70 15.99 8.22
N VAL A 110 13.37 15.35 9.18
CA VAL A 110 14.49 14.45 8.86
C VAL A 110 13.93 13.07 8.56
N LEU A 111 14.49 12.41 7.56
CA LEU A 111 14.08 11.08 7.14
C LEU A 111 15.29 10.14 7.06
N GLN A 112 15.18 8.99 7.71
CA GLN A 112 16.16 7.92 7.70
C GLN A 112 15.57 6.64 7.09
N PRO A 113 16.42 5.72 6.57
CA PRO A 113 15.96 4.43 6.09
C PRO A 113 15.18 3.67 7.16
N GLY A 114 14.00 3.15 6.81
CA GLY A 114 13.13 2.41 7.72
C GLY A 114 12.14 3.27 8.52
N ASP A 115 12.26 4.60 8.48
CA ASP A 115 11.34 5.49 9.19
C ASP A 115 9.88 5.32 8.75
N ARG A 116 8.98 5.56 9.69
CA ARG A 116 7.54 5.69 9.45
C ARG A 116 7.11 7.12 9.65
N VAL A 117 6.66 7.72 8.56
CA VAL A 117 6.20 9.11 8.51
C VAL A 117 4.69 9.11 8.47
N GLU A 118 4.05 9.89 9.33
CA GLU A 118 2.61 10.11 9.29
C GLU A 118 2.30 11.59 9.09
N TRP A 119 1.46 11.88 8.11
CA TRP A 119 1.03 13.22 7.82
C TRP A 119 -0.47 13.30 7.57
N ARG A 120 -1.12 14.26 8.22
CA ARG A 120 -2.54 14.55 8.03
C ARG A 120 -2.66 15.79 7.17
N ILE A 121 -3.38 15.69 6.06
CA ILE A 121 -3.55 16.81 5.13
C ILE A 121 -4.16 18.00 5.86
N GLY A 122 -3.66 19.21 5.57
CA GLY A 122 -4.07 20.45 6.24
C GLY A 122 -3.31 20.76 7.53
N ARG A 123 -2.51 19.82 8.05
CA ARG A 123 -1.55 20.09 9.14
C ARG A 123 -0.17 20.37 8.55
N ARG A 124 0.58 21.27 9.19
CA ARG A 124 1.99 21.49 8.83
C ARG A 124 2.90 20.42 9.44
N SER A 125 2.67 20.08 10.70
CA SER A 125 3.52 19.12 11.42
C SER A 125 3.37 17.70 10.88
N VAL A 126 4.49 16.98 10.88
CA VAL A 126 4.62 15.57 10.50
C VAL A 126 5.06 14.78 11.72
N TRP A 127 4.50 13.60 11.90
CA TRP A 127 5.00 12.66 12.90
C TRP A 127 6.00 11.72 12.24
N VAL A 128 7.23 11.68 12.74
CA VAL A 128 8.22 10.71 12.27
C VAL A 128 8.49 9.74 13.42
N ASN A 129 8.16 8.47 13.21
CA ASN A 129 8.54 7.38 14.09
C ASN A 129 9.79 6.74 13.50
N PRO A 130 10.93 6.75 14.21
CA PRO A 130 12.09 6.01 13.76
C PRO A 130 11.71 4.53 13.64
N GLY A 131 12.00 3.93 12.49
CA GLY A 131 11.93 2.48 12.39
C GLY A 131 12.98 1.89 13.32
N ASP A 132 12.71 0.73 13.93
CA ASP A 132 13.75 -0.07 14.58
C ASP A 132 14.80 -0.40 13.53
N ALA A 133 15.80 0.47 13.40
CA ALA A 133 17.02 0.20 12.69
C ALA A 133 17.74 -0.85 13.53
N GLY A 134 17.44 -2.12 13.28
CA GLY A 134 18.14 -3.24 13.88
C GLY A 134 19.64 -3.03 13.65
N GLY A 135 20.33 -2.67 14.72
CA GLY A 135 21.78 -2.53 14.78
C GLY A 135 22.47 -3.88 14.79
#